data_AF-A0A954ESC5-F1
#
_entry.id   AF-A0A954ESC5-F1
#
_cell.length_a   1.000
_cell.length_b   1.000
_cell.length_c   1.000
_cell.angle_alpha   90.00
_cell.angle_beta   90.00
_cell.angle_gamma   90.00
#
_symmetry.space_group_name_H-M   'P 1'
#
loop_
_entity.id
_entity.type
_entity.pdbx_description
1 polymer ?
#
loop_
_entity_poly.entity_id
_entity_poly.type
_entity_poly.pdbx_seq_one_letter_code
_entity_poly.pdbx_strand_id
1 'polypeptide(L)'
;MKVFHVLTVCWGMGWLAGACFAQNEYPLTADSQPHDGVPQGEIIGPISWKSKVFPGTERDYWLYVPEQYNANKPTCVFVVQDGLNRAKGWHLIPALDNLIHKGEIPVQIGIFVSPGVVPAANDNAQPRFNRSFEYDALGDRYLQFLTEEILPEVKKSYNISDDPND
;
A
#
# COMPACT_ATOMS: atom_id res chain seq x y z
N MET A 1 38.02 45.92 -55.05
CA MET A 1 39.24 45.11 -55.25
C MET A 1 39.00 43.75 -54.62
N LYS A 2 39.08 42.69 -55.43
CA LYS A 2 38.81 41.26 -55.11
C LYS A 2 39.65 40.74 -53.94
N VAL A 3 39.15 39.74 -53.18
CA VAL A 3 39.83 38.48 -52.78
C VAL A 3 38.75 37.56 -52.16
N PHE A 4 38.27 36.52 -52.86
CA PHE A 4 38.61 35.07 -52.80
C PHE A 4 38.10 34.27 -51.58
N HIS A 5 37.55 33.09 -51.92
CA HIS A 5 36.98 32.03 -51.09
C HIS A 5 37.98 31.39 -50.12
N VAL A 6 37.48 30.89 -48.98
CA VAL A 6 38.02 29.70 -48.31
C VAL A 6 36.85 28.78 -47.94
N LEU A 7 36.80 27.61 -48.60
CA LEU A 7 36.03 26.46 -48.14
C LEU A 7 36.81 25.79 -47.00
N THR A 8 36.17 25.60 -45.85
CA THR A 8 36.64 24.67 -44.83
C THR A 8 35.60 23.58 -44.66
N VAL A 9 35.94 22.38 -45.11
CA VAL A 9 35.19 21.14 -44.89
C VAL A 9 35.54 20.66 -43.48
N CYS A 10 34.57 20.65 -42.56
CA CYS A 10 34.72 20.04 -41.24
C CYS A 10 34.01 18.69 -41.23
N TRP A 11 34.78 17.61 -41.13
CA TRP A 11 34.27 16.27 -40.84
C TRP A 11 33.83 16.22 -39.38
N GLY A 12 32.53 16.39 -39.13
CA GLY A 12 31.92 16.19 -37.82
C GLY A 12 31.62 14.71 -37.59
N MET A 13 32.50 14.03 -36.87
CA MET A 13 32.28 12.66 -36.39
C MET A 13 31.11 12.68 -35.40
N GLY A 14 29.92 12.30 -35.86
CA GLY A 14 28.70 12.28 -35.06
C GLY A 14 28.81 11.26 -33.93
N TRP A 15 29.02 11.76 -32.71
CA TRP A 15 28.77 10.99 -31.50
C TRP A 15 27.26 10.81 -31.37
N LEU A 16 26.75 9.67 -31.81
CA LEU A 16 25.44 9.17 -31.40
C LEU A 16 25.56 8.75 -29.92
N ALA A 17 25.42 9.72 -29.03
CA ALA A 17 25.06 9.43 -27.65
C ALA A 17 23.65 8.85 -27.67
N GLY A 18 23.55 7.52 -27.70
CA GLY A 18 22.29 6.84 -27.46
C GLY A 18 21.80 7.22 -26.07
N ALA A 19 20.70 7.97 -26.00
CA ALA A 19 20.02 8.22 -24.74
C ALA A 19 19.50 6.87 -24.23
N CYS A 20 20.14 6.31 -23.21
CA CYS A 20 19.51 5.31 -22.37
C CYS A 20 18.34 6.00 -21.66
N PHE A 21 17.13 5.85 -22.20
CA PHE A 21 15.93 6.16 -21.43
C PHE A 21 15.83 5.12 -20.31
N ALA A 22 15.98 5.57 -19.07
CA ALA A 22 15.49 4.81 -17.93
C ALA A 22 14.00 4.52 -18.16
N GLN A 23 13.58 3.27 -17.95
CA GLN A 23 12.20 2.85 -18.16
C GLN A 23 11.32 3.49 -17.06
N ASN A 24 10.80 4.69 -17.37
CA ASN A 24 10.08 5.53 -16.41
C ASN A 24 8.56 5.26 -16.36
N GLU A 25 8.04 4.34 -17.19
CA GLU A 25 6.61 4.05 -17.26
C GLU A 25 6.33 2.58 -16.93
N TYR A 26 5.65 2.38 -15.80
CA TYR A 26 5.01 1.13 -15.42
C TYR A 26 3.50 1.33 -15.57
N PRO A 27 2.94 1.09 -16.78
CA PRO A 27 1.51 1.26 -16.98
C PRO A 27 0.74 0.25 -16.12
N LEU A 28 -0.36 0.70 -15.56
CA LEU A 28 -1.30 -0.18 -14.88
C LEU A 28 -1.84 -1.23 -15.86
N THR A 29 -1.98 -2.47 -15.39
CA THR A 29 -2.57 -3.55 -16.16
C THR A 29 -4.10 -3.54 -16.03
N ALA A 30 -4.77 -4.41 -16.77
CA ALA A 30 -6.22 -4.60 -16.67
C ALA A 30 -6.64 -4.97 -15.23
N ASP A 31 -5.82 -5.69 -14.48
CA ASP A 31 -6.15 -6.09 -13.11
C ASP A 31 -6.29 -4.88 -12.17
N SER A 32 -5.63 -3.76 -12.46
CA SER A 32 -5.73 -2.54 -11.65
C SER A 32 -6.97 -1.69 -11.94
N GLN A 33 -7.89 -2.17 -12.80
CA GLN A 33 -9.11 -1.46 -13.18
C GLN A 33 -10.35 -2.26 -12.76
N PRO A 34 -11.46 -1.61 -12.36
CA PRO A 34 -12.73 -2.29 -12.17
C PRO A 34 -13.22 -2.93 -13.48
N HIS A 35 -13.83 -4.11 -13.40
CA HIS A 35 -14.47 -4.79 -14.54
C HIS A 35 -15.93 -5.09 -14.23
N ASP A 36 -16.77 -5.05 -15.26
CA ASP A 36 -18.18 -5.42 -15.15
C ASP A 36 -18.32 -6.90 -14.79
N GLY A 37 -19.23 -7.19 -13.84
CA GLY A 37 -19.50 -8.56 -13.40
C GLY A 37 -18.50 -9.14 -12.38
N VAL A 38 -17.44 -8.40 -12.04
CA VAL A 38 -16.53 -8.78 -10.95
C VAL A 38 -17.16 -8.38 -9.62
N PRO A 39 -17.35 -9.33 -8.66
CA PRO A 39 -17.82 -9.02 -7.32
C PRO A 39 -16.87 -8.05 -6.61
N GLN A 40 -17.42 -7.02 -5.98
CA GLN A 40 -16.65 -5.97 -5.31
C GLN A 40 -16.66 -6.18 -3.80
N GLY A 41 -15.48 -6.21 -3.19
CA GLY A 41 -15.39 -6.23 -1.74
C GLY A 41 -15.79 -4.90 -1.08
N GLU A 42 -16.16 -4.99 0.19
CA GLU A 42 -16.54 -3.85 1.03
C GLU A 42 -15.33 -3.27 1.76
N ILE A 43 -15.28 -1.94 1.89
CA ILE A 43 -14.32 -1.25 2.76
C ILE A 43 -15.02 -0.82 4.05
N ILE A 44 -14.53 -1.32 5.18
CA ILE A 44 -15.05 -1.04 6.52
C ILE A 44 -14.09 -0.12 7.25
N GLY A 45 -14.62 0.97 7.80
CA GLY A 45 -13.89 1.96 8.59
C GLY A 45 -14.18 3.41 8.17
N PRO A 46 -13.39 4.39 8.67
CA PRO A 46 -12.25 4.21 9.56
C PRO A 46 -12.65 3.62 10.91
N ILE A 47 -11.83 2.72 11.44
CA ILE A 47 -11.93 2.22 12.80
C ILE A 47 -10.78 2.84 13.59
N SER A 48 -11.11 3.72 14.55
CA SER A 48 -10.12 4.38 15.38
C SER A 48 -9.55 3.43 16.43
N TRP A 49 -8.24 3.48 16.61
CA TRP A 49 -7.47 2.60 17.48
C TRP A 49 -6.48 3.37 18.35
N LYS A 50 -6.38 2.96 19.62
CA LYS A 50 -5.38 3.43 20.57
C LYS A 50 -4.53 2.25 21.02
N SER A 51 -3.24 2.32 20.75
CA SER A 51 -2.32 1.21 21.00
C SER A 51 -1.77 1.23 22.43
N LYS A 52 -1.68 0.05 23.04
CA LYS A 52 -0.90 -0.19 24.27
C LYS A 52 0.58 -0.43 23.94
N VAL A 53 0.87 -1.06 22.80
CA VAL A 53 2.22 -1.29 22.28
C VAL A 53 2.91 0.01 21.85
N PHE A 54 2.15 0.96 21.29
CA PHE A 54 2.58 2.34 21.01
C PHE A 54 1.77 3.36 21.82
N PRO A 55 2.07 3.53 23.13
CA PRO A 55 1.29 4.38 24.03
C PRO A 55 1.15 5.81 23.55
N GLY A 56 -0.04 6.39 23.75
CA GLY A 56 -0.33 7.78 23.44
C GLY A 56 -0.50 8.09 21.95
N THR A 57 -0.38 7.07 21.09
CA THR A 57 -0.73 7.21 19.67
C THR A 57 -2.21 6.97 19.42
N GLU A 58 -2.75 7.70 18.47
CA GLU A 58 -4.04 7.46 17.84
C GLU A 58 -3.80 7.14 16.37
N ARG A 59 -4.59 6.22 15.81
CA ARG A 59 -4.55 5.83 14.40
C ARG A 59 -5.90 5.30 13.96
N ASP A 60 -6.13 5.31 12.66
CA ASP A 60 -7.24 4.59 12.06
C ASP A 60 -6.73 3.38 11.26
N TYR A 61 -7.56 2.34 11.21
CA TYR A 61 -7.40 1.25 10.26
C TYR A 61 -8.71 0.98 9.51
N TRP A 62 -8.59 0.27 8.40
CA TRP A 62 -9.71 -0.17 7.56
C TRP A 62 -9.57 -1.65 7.25
N LEU A 63 -10.71 -2.28 6.98
CA LEU A 63 -10.77 -3.64 6.46
C LEU A 63 -11.29 -3.62 5.02
N TYR A 64 -10.68 -4.40 4.15
CA TYR A 64 -11.28 -4.84 2.89
C TYR A 64 -11.81 -6.25 3.11
N VAL A 65 -13.10 -6.45 2.90
CA VAL A 65 -13.76 -7.76 2.98
C VAL A 65 -14.25 -8.13 1.59
N PRO A 66 -13.67 -9.14 0.93
CA PRO A 66 -14.12 -9.55 -0.39
C PRO A 66 -15.56 -10.10 -0.32
N GLU A 67 -16.36 -9.88 -1.36
CA GLU A 67 -17.75 -10.38 -1.46
C GLU A 67 -17.83 -11.91 -1.26
N GLN A 68 -16.77 -12.63 -1.66
CA GLN A 68 -16.63 -14.07 -1.56
C GLN A 68 -16.32 -14.58 -0.14
N TYR A 69 -16.15 -13.69 0.85
CA TYR A 69 -15.88 -14.07 2.23
C TYR A 69 -16.96 -15.01 2.78
N ASN A 70 -16.52 -16.07 3.46
CA ASN A 70 -17.40 -17.06 4.07
C ASN A 70 -16.92 -17.34 5.50
N ALA A 71 -17.71 -16.93 6.49
CA ALA A 71 -17.37 -17.09 7.91
C ALA A 71 -17.16 -18.54 8.36
N ASN A 72 -17.61 -19.54 7.58
CA ASN A 72 -17.38 -20.95 7.88
C ASN A 72 -15.99 -21.46 7.43
N LYS A 73 -15.22 -20.64 6.71
CA LYS A 73 -13.87 -20.99 6.24
C LYS A 73 -12.86 -19.97 6.80
N PRO A 74 -11.78 -20.43 7.45
CA PRO A 74 -10.67 -19.55 7.79
C PRO A 74 -10.17 -18.83 6.53
N THR A 75 -10.02 -17.51 6.63
CA THR A 75 -9.68 -16.65 5.49
C THR A 75 -8.28 -16.06 5.66
N CYS A 76 -7.47 -16.05 4.59
CA CYS A 76 -6.14 -15.44 4.60
C CYS A 76 -6.24 -13.93 4.89
N VAL A 77 -5.15 -13.33 5.37
CA VAL A 77 -5.08 -11.88 5.58
C VAL A 77 -3.82 -11.32 4.95
N PHE A 78 -3.90 -10.07 4.52
CA PHE A 78 -2.72 -9.29 4.20
C PHE A 78 -2.81 -7.92 4.87
N VAL A 79 -1.67 -7.40 5.29
CA VAL A 79 -1.58 -6.12 6.00
C VAL A 79 -0.86 -5.11 5.11
N VAL A 80 -1.46 -3.94 4.95
CA VAL A 80 -0.87 -2.81 4.22
C VAL A 80 -0.64 -1.67 5.20
N GLN A 81 0.61 -1.23 5.25
CA GLN A 81 1.02 -0.06 6.00
C GLN A 81 0.61 1.23 5.26
N ASP A 82 0.57 2.35 5.99
CA ASP A 82 0.19 3.68 5.49
C ASP A 82 -1.30 3.84 5.12
N GLY A 83 -2.14 2.94 5.60
CA GLY A 83 -3.60 3.07 5.55
C GLY A 83 -4.22 2.92 4.15
N LEU A 84 -5.54 3.10 4.10
CA LEU A 84 -6.35 2.83 2.90
C LEU A 84 -5.96 3.68 1.69
N ASN A 85 -5.54 4.94 1.91
CA ASN A 85 -5.17 5.82 0.80
C ASN A 85 -3.93 5.33 0.06
N ARG A 86 -2.99 4.67 0.75
CA ARG A 86 -1.85 4.02 0.10
C ARG A 86 -2.31 2.89 -0.81
N ALA A 87 -3.17 2.01 -0.31
CA ALA A 87 -3.75 0.91 -1.08
C ALA A 87 -4.53 1.41 -2.30
N LYS A 88 -5.32 2.47 -2.16
CA LYS A 88 -6.04 3.10 -3.28
C LYS A 88 -5.09 3.68 -4.33
N GLY A 89 -4.02 4.35 -3.90
CA GLY A 89 -2.99 4.87 -4.81
C GLY A 89 -2.26 3.79 -5.62
N TRP A 90 -2.25 2.55 -5.12
CA TRP A 90 -1.73 1.39 -5.83
C TRP A 90 -2.78 0.63 -6.64
N HIS A 91 -4.02 1.13 -6.71
CA HIS A 91 -5.13 0.42 -7.34
C HIS A 91 -5.33 -0.99 -6.78
N LEU A 92 -5.03 -1.17 -5.49
CA LEU A 92 -5.01 -2.49 -4.87
C LEU A 92 -6.41 -3.09 -4.73
N ILE A 93 -7.43 -2.27 -4.48
CA ILE A 93 -8.82 -2.75 -4.30
C ILE A 93 -9.36 -3.43 -5.57
N PRO A 94 -9.37 -2.78 -6.76
CA PRO A 94 -9.80 -3.46 -7.98
C PRO A 94 -8.90 -4.66 -8.32
N ALA A 95 -7.59 -4.59 -8.04
CA ALA A 95 -6.69 -5.73 -8.23
C ALA A 95 -7.09 -6.93 -7.38
N LEU A 96 -7.44 -6.73 -6.11
CA LEU A 96 -7.91 -7.82 -5.24
C LEU A 96 -9.22 -8.39 -5.74
N ASP A 97 -10.22 -7.56 -6.06
CA ASP A 97 -11.51 -8.02 -6.58
C ASP A 97 -11.32 -8.90 -7.82
N ASN A 98 -10.51 -8.43 -8.77
CA ASN A 98 -10.24 -9.13 -10.02
C ASN A 98 -9.49 -10.44 -9.80
N LEU A 99 -8.40 -10.43 -9.03
CA LEU A 99 -7.55 -11.61 -8.83
C LEU A 99 -8.27 -12.68 -7.98
N ILE A 100 -9.06 -12.27 -6.98
CA ILE A 100 -9.91 -13.18 -6.20
C ILE A 100 -11.01 -13.78 -7.09
N HIS A 101 -11.66 -12.97 -7.94
CA HIS A 101 -12.69 -13.46 -8.86
C HIS A 101 -12.14 -14.47 -9.88
N LYS A 102 -10.93 -14.24 -10.39
CA LYS A 102 -10.23 -15.18 -11.28
C LYS A 102 -9.71 -16.43 -10.56
N GLY A 103 -9.62 -16.41 -9.23
CA GLY A 103 -9.02 -17.48 -8.43
C GLY A 103 -7.50 -17.53 -8.54
N GLU A 104 -6.85 -16.43 -8.94
CA GLU A 104 -5.38 -16.34 -9.04
C GLU A 104 -4.73 -16.10 -7.67
N ILE A 105 -5.47 -15.52 -6.73
CA ILE A 105 -5.11 -15.43 -5.31
C ILE A 105 -6.26 -15.97 -4.45
N PRO A 106 -5.98 -16.49 -3.23
CA PRO A 106 -7.04 -16.92 -2.34
C PRO A 106 -7.93 -15.75 -1.90
N VAL A 107 -9.13 -16.08 -1.43
CA VAL A 107 -9.98 -15.10 -0.74
C VAL A 107 -9.22 -14.61 0.49
N GLN A 108 -8.94 -13.31 0.56
CA GLN A 108 -8.16 -12.71 1.62
C GLN A 108 -8.75 -11.37 2.09
N ILE A 109 -8.75 -11.15 3.40
CA ILE A 109 -9.17 -9.88 4.01
C ILE A 109 -7.96 -8.94 4.04
N GLY A 110 -8.16 -7.71 3.59
CA GLY A 110 -7.14 -6.66 3.65
C GLY A 110 -7.24 -5.86 4.93
N ILE A 111 -6.10 -5.60 5.57
CA ILE A 111 -6.03 -4.76 6.78
C ILE A 111 -5.13 -3.56 6.48
N PHE A 112 -5.71 -2.37 6.36
CA PHE A 112 -4.98 -1.16 6.02
C PHE A 112 -4.77 -0.31 7.27
N VAL A 113 -3.54 -0.18 7.74
CA VAL A 113 -3.24 0.48 9.03
C VAL A 113 -2.48 1.78 8.80
N SER A 114 -3.02 2.89 9.29
CA SER A 114 -2.28 4.16 9.34
C SER A 114 -1.21 4.12 10.45
N PRO A 115 -0.07 4.79 10.26
CA PRO A 115 0.89 4.96 11.36
C PRO A 115 0.27 5.75 12.50
N GLY A 116 0.73 5.49 13.72
CA GLY A 116 0.33 6.25 14.90
C GLY A 116 0.67 7.74 14.80
N VAL A 117 -0.20 8.57 15.38
CA VAL A 117 0.06 9.98 15.64
C VAL A 117 -0.12 10.22 17.13
N VAL A 118 0.88 10.80 17.78
CA VAL A 118 0.70 11.35 19.13
C VAL A 118 0.06 12.73 18.97
N PRO A 119 -1.17 12.96 19.49
CA PRO A 119 -1.84 14.25 19.36
C PRO A 119 -1.02 15.39 19.96
N ALA A 120 -1.27 16.60 19.49
CA ALA A 120 -0.68 17.80 20.09
C ALA A 120 -1.10 17.91 21.56
N ALA A 121 -0.17 18.28 22.43
CA ALA A 121 -0.46 18.43 23.86
C ALA A 121 -1.34 19.67 24.16
N ASN A 122 -1.39 20.64 23.24
CA ASN A 122 -2.19 21.86 23.28
C ASN A 122 -2.14 22.55 21.91
N ASP A 123 -2.92 23.62 21.76
CA ASP A 123 -3.08 24.39 20.50
C ASP A 123 -1.78 25.04 19.99
N ASN A 124 -0.75 25.18 20.84
CA ASN A 124 0.55 25.75 20.47
C ASN A 124 1.59 24.66 20.12
N ALA A 125 1.20 23.38 20.11
CA ALA A 125 2.06 22.26 19.78
C ALA A 125 1.62 21.57 18.49
N GLN A 126 2.56 20.92 17.81
CA GLN A 126 2.26 20.09 16.65
C GLN A 126 2.10 18.63 17.06
N PRO A 127 1.23 17.86 16.37
CA PRO A 127 1.19 16.41 16.54
C PRO A 127 2.53 15.80 16.13
N ARG A 128 2.86 14.64 16.73
CA ARG A 128 4.08 13.90 16.40
C ARG A 128 3.73 12.61 15.68
N PHE A 129 4.16 12.50 14.43
CA PHE A 129 3.97 11.31 13.62
C PHE A 129 4.93 10.20 14.06
N ASN A 130 4.40 9.00 14.27
CA ASN A 130 5.14 7.86 14.82
C ASN A 130 5.67 6.91 13.74
N ARG A 131 5.40 7.17 12.45
CA ARG A 131 5.69 6.27 11.32
C ARG A 131 7.11 5.68 11.34
N SER A 132 8.13 6.51 11.50
CA SER A 132 9.53 6.07 11.50
C SER A 132 9.89 5.23 12.74
N PHE A 133 9.30 5.54 13.90
CA PHE A 133 9.45 4.70 15.10
C PHE A 133 8.73 3.35 14.97
N GLU A 134 7.68 3.28 14.15
CA GLU A 134 6.93 2.05 13.92
C GLU A 134 7.60 1.17 12.87
N TYR A 135 8.01 1.73 11.72
CA TYR A 135 8.43 0.94 10.56
C TYR A 135 9.94 0.82 10.40
N ASP A 136 10.71 1.84 10.82
CA ASP A 136 12.15 1.88 10.60
C ASP A 136 12.94 1.38 11.83
N ALA A 137 12.24 1.08 12.93
CA ALA A 137 12.85 0.50 14.11
C ALA A 137 13.21 -0.97 13.86
N LEU A 138 14.44 -1.36 14.23
CA LEU A 138 14.95 -2.73 14.08
C LEU A 138 14.43 -3.71 15.16
N GLY A 139 13.32 -3.37 15.82
CA GLY A 139 12.72 -4.18 16.89
C GLY A 139 11.44 -4.88 16.45
N ASP A 140 10.89 -5.73 17.32
CA ASP A 140 9.67 -6.50 17.09
C ASP A 140 8.38 -5.75 17.47
N ARG A 141 8.49 -4.50 17.92
CA ARG A 141 7.35 -3.76 18.47
C ARG A 141 6.19 -3.60 17.48
N TYR A 142 6.48 -3.39 16.19
CA TYR A 142 5.41 -3.33 15.18
C TYR A 142 4.75 -4.68 14.95
N LEU A 143 5.51 -5.77 15.02
CA LEU A 143 4.96 -7.13 14.97
C LEU A 143 4.04 -7.37 16.17
N GLN A 144 4.48 -7.05 17.39
CA GLN A 144 3.65 -7.15 18.60
C GLN A 144 2.35 -6.35 18.46
N PHE A 145 2.42 -5.13 17.91
CA PHE A 145 1.23 -4.34 17.62
C PHE A 145 0.26 -5.07 16.67
N LEU A 146 0.76 -5.70 15.60
CA LEU A 146 -0.11 -6.46 14.70
C LEU A 146 -0.69 -7.71 15.37
N THR A 147 0.15 -8.51 16.04
CA THR A 147 -0.22 -9.84 16.55
C THR A 147 -0.98 -9.80 17.88
N GLU A 148 -0.73 -8.80 18.72
CA GLU A 148 -1.34 -8.69 20.06
C GLU A 148 -2.52 -7.71 20.08
N GLU A 149 -2.62 -6.81 19.10
CA GLU A 149 -3.69 -5.80 19.05
C GLU A 149 -4.59 -5.94 17.82
N ILE A 150 -4.05 -5.74 16.61
CA ILE A 150 -4.89 -5.60 15.40
C ILE A 150 -5.51 -6.93 14.96
N LEU A 151 -4.70 -8.00 14.81
CA LEU A 151 -5.23 -9.30 14.37
C LEU A 151 -6.25 -9.88 15.36
N PRO A 152 -6.03 -9.84 16.69
CA PRO A 152 -7.05 -10.25 17.65
C PRO A 152 -8.34 -9.42 17.60
N GLU A 153 -8.25 -8.11 17.32
CA GLU A 153 -9.45 -7.27 17.14
C GLU A 153 -10.26 -7.71 15.92
N VAL A 154 -9.59 -7.92 14.78
CA VAL A 154 -10.24 -8.39 13.55
C VAL A 154 -10.89 -9.75 13.73
N LYS A 155 -10.25 -10.66 14.47
CA LYS A 155 -10.80 -12.00 14.81
C LYS A 155 -12.12 -11.98 15.57
N LYS A 156 -12.49 -10.86 16.22
CA LYS A 156 -13.79 -10.74 16.89
C LYS A 156 -14.95 -10.73 15.90
N SER A 157 -14.70 -10.26 14.68
CA SER A 157 -15.73 -10.08 13.64
C SER A 157 -15.54 -11.02 12.44
N TYR A 158 -14.32 -11.48 12.19
CA TYR A 158 -13.99 -12.29 11.01
C TYR A 158 -13.24 -13.58 11.37
N ASN A 159 -13.60 -14.67 10.69
CA ASN A 159 -12.89 -15.94 10.77
C ASN A 159 -11.62 -15.87 9.88
N ILE A 160 -10.55 -15.32 10.42
CA ILE A 160 -9.25 -15.25 9.76
C ILE A 160 -8.35 -16.41 10.21
N SER A 161 -7.50 -16.90 9.30
CA SER A 161 -6.63 -18.05 9.58
C SER A 161 -5.59 -17.76 10.67
N ASP A 162 -5.21 -18.82 11.38
CA ASP A 162 -4.09 -18.86 12.32
C ASP A 162 -2.81 -19.40 11.66
N ASP A 163 -2.88 -19.97 10.45
CA ASP A 163 -1.71 -20.50 9.74
C ASP A 163 -1.01 -19.38 8.95
N PRO A 164 0.27 -19.08 9.23
CA PRO A 164 1.03 -18.08 8.47
C PRO A 164 1.46 -18.56 7.07
N ASN A 165 1.19 -19.82 6.68
CA ASN A 165 1.59 -20.40 5.39
C ASN A 165 0.42 -20.68 4.43
N ASP A 166 -0.79 -20.24 4.77
CA ASP A 166 -1.97 -20.33 3.88
C ASP A 166 -1.87 -19.42 2.64
#